data_AF-A0A1M4TWV9-F1
#
_entry.id   AF-A0A1M4TWV9-F1
#
_cell.length_a   1.000
_cell.length_b   1.000
_cell.length_c   1.000
_cell.angle_alpha   90.00
_cell.angle_beta   90.00
_cell.angle_gamma   90.00
#
_symmetry.space_group_name_H-M   'P 1'
#
loop_
_entity.id
_entity.type
_entity.pdbx_description
1 polymer ?
#
loop_
_entity_poly.entity_id
_entity_poly.type
_entity_poly.pdbx_seq_one_letter_code
_entity_poly.pdbx_strand_id
1 'polypeptide(L)' 'MNKLFDLRFVIGSFFSIVGIMLLIYTLITSETGQAVNGWCGGVFLAFGLLMIYLSLQKDAQDELLEE' A
#
# COMPACT_ATOMS: atom_id res chain seq x y z
N MET A 1 -18.22 6.85 8.71
CA MET A 1 -18.15 7.14 7.25
C MET A 1 -17.61 5.92 6.53
N ASN A 2 -18.15 5.53 5.36
CA ASN A 2 -17.82 4.26 4.68
C ASN A 2 -16.31 3.99 4.57
N LYS A 3 -15.86 2.88 5.18
CA LYS A 3 -14.48 2.34 5.21
C LYS A 3 -13.78 2.29 3.84
N LEU A 4 -14.56 2.18 2.76
CA LEU A 4 -14.06 2.12 1.38
C LEU A 4 -13.82 3.50 0.74
N PHE A 5 -14.24 4.58 1.39
CA PHE A 5 -14.04 5.97 0.95
C PHE A 5 -13.01 6.74 1.78
N ASP A 6 -12.36 6.10 2.77
CA ASP A 6 -11.21 6.72 3.40
C ASP A 6 -10.09 6.84 2.35
N LEU A 7 -9.74 8.08 2.03
CA LEU A 7 -8.72 8.42 1.05
C LEU A 7 -7.41 7.69 1.35
N ARG A 8 -7.09 7.45 2.64
CA ARG A 8 -5.89 6.72 3.07
C ARG A 8 -5.94 5.25 2.67
N PHE A 9 -7.09 4.60 2.81
CA PHE A 9 -7.30 3.21 2.40
C PHE A 9 -7.20 3.05 0.89
N VAL A 10 -7.83 3.95 0.12
CA VAL A 10 -7.81 3.93 -1.35
C VAL A 10 -6.39 4.16 -1.88
N ILE A 11 -5.71 5.19 -1.37
CA ILE A 11 -4.32 5.49 -1.73
C ILE A 11 -3.38 4.33 -1.34
N GLY A 12 -3.54 3.79 -0.12
CA GLY A 12 -2.73 2.67 0.36
C GLY A 12 -2.90 1.41 -0.49
N SER A 13 -4.14 1.07 -0.84
CA SER A 13 -4.45 -0.05 -1.73
C SER A 13 -3.84 0.12 -3.12
N PHE A 14 -3.93 1.31 -3.69
CA PHE A 14 -3.32 1.61 -5.00
C PHE A 14 -1.80 1.42 -4.99
N PHE A 15 -1.11 2.04 -4.02
CA PHE A 15 0.35 1.90 -3.91
C PHE A 15 0.80 0.47 -3.62
N SER A 16 0.02 -0.28 -2.84
CA SER A 16 0.30 -1.68 -2.57
C SER A 16 0.20 -2.54 -3.84
N ILE A 17 -0.85 -2.37 -4.65
CA ILE A 17 -1.03 -3.09 -5.93
C ILE A 17 0.11 -2.75 -6.90
N VAL A 18 0.44 -1.46 -7.08
CA VAL A 18 1.53 -1.04 -7.97
C VAL A 18 2.88 -1.55 -7.46
N GLY A 19 3.11 -1.54 -6.14
CA GLY A 19 4.31 -2.08 -5.52
C GLY A 19 4.47 -3.59 -5.76
N ILE A 20 3.40 -4.36 -5.59
CA ILE A 20 3.38 -5.80 -5.90
C ILE A 20 3.71 -6.03 -7.38
N MET A 21 3.09 -5.25 -8.28
CA MET A 21 3.29 -5.39 -9.72
C MET A 21 4.74 -5.08 -10.13
N LEU A 22 5.37 -4.05 -9.54
CA LEU A 22 6.78 -3.71 -9.76
C LEU A 22 7.74 -4.76 -9.21
N LEU A 23 7.42 -5.36 -8.05
CA LEU A 23 8.21 -6.45 -7.49
C LEU A 23 8.10 -7.72 -8.35
N ILE A 24 6.91 -8.08 -8.79
CA ILE A 24 6.71 -9.21 -9.71
C ILE A 24 7.48 -8.98 -11.01
N TYR A 25 7.39 -7.77 -11.59
CA TYR A 25 8.17 -7.40 -12.76
C TYR A 25 9.69 -7.50 -12.50
N THR A 26 10.12 -7.11 -11.30
CA THR A 26 11.51 -7.25 -10.84
C THR A 26 11.98 -8.72 -10.74
N LEU A 27 11.08 -9.65 -10.48
CA LEU A 27 11.41 -11.07 -10.35
C LEU A 27 11.38 -11.82 -11.70
N ILE A 28 10.58 -11.36 -12.67
CA ILE A 28 10.38 -12.06 -13.95
C ILE A 28 11.39 -11.61 -15.02
N THR A 29 11.73 -10.33 -15.04
CA THR A 29 12.77 -9.80 -15.94
C THR A 29 14.14 -9.90 -15.25
N SER A 30 15.24 -9.90 -16.00
CA SER A 30 16.61 -9.96 -15.45
C SER A 30 17.53 -8.99 -16.19
N GLU A 31 17.01 -7.78 -16.42
CA GLU A 31 17.70 -6.71 -17.13
C GLU A 31 18.48 -5.81 -16.15
N THR A 32 19.64 -5.32 -16.56
CA THR A 32 20.60 -4.56 -15.73
C THR A 32 20.05 -3.22 -15.19
N GLY A 33 18.85 -2.79 -15.59
CA GLY A 33 18.16 -1.58 -15.11
C GLY A 33 17.10 -1.79 -14.02
N GLN A 34 16.94 -3.01 -13.52
CA GLN A 34 15.78 -3.41 -12.72
C GLN A 34 15.85 -3.07 -11.22
N ALA A 35 17.03 -2.69 -10.73
CA ALA A 35 17.23 -2.29 -9.33
C ALA A 35 16.32 -1.13 -8.91
N VAL A 36 16.03 -0.20 -9.83
CA VAL A 36 15.11 0.92 -9.60
C VAL A 36 13.68 0.42 -9.40
N ASN A 37 13.22 -0.52 -10.23
CA ASN A 37 11.88 -1.11 -10.10
C ASN A 37 11.73 -1.93 -8.82
N GLY A 38 12.77 -2.66 -8.41
CA GLY A 38 12.77 -3.40 -7.16
C GLY A 38 12.69 -2.49 -5.94
N TRP A 39 13.50 -1.43 -5.92
CA TRP A 39 13.52 -0.45 -4.84
C TRP A 39 12.22 0.35 -4.76
N CYS A 40 11.74 0.90 -5.89
CA CYS A 40 10.45 1.60 -5.95
C CYS A 40 9.28 0.68 -5.57
N GLY A 41 9.27 -0.56 -6.06
CA GLY A 41 8.26 -1.55 -5.70
C GLY A 41 8.22 -1.82 -4.20
N GLY A 42 9.39 -2.04 -3.59
CA GLY A 42 9.52 -2.23 -2.14
C GLY A 42 9.04 -1.03 -1.33
N VAL A 43 9.44 0.19 -1.71
CA VAL A 43 9.03 1.43 -1.02
C VAL A 43 7.52 1.66 -1.15
N PHE A 44 6.96 1.49 -2.35
CA PHE A 44 5.52 1.66 -2.58
C PHE A 44 4.69 0.63 -1.84
N LEU A 45 5.15 -0.61 -1.77
CA LEU A 45 4.48 -1.67 -1.02
C LEU A 45 4.51 -1.38 0.49
N ALA A 46 5.67 -1.00 1.03
CA ALA A 46 5.82 -0.65 2.45
C ALA A 46 4.94 0.56 2.82
N PHE A 47 4.93 1.60 2.00
CA PHE A 47 4.09 2.78 2.21
C PHE A 47 2.59 2.45 2.09
N GLY A 48 2.22 1.67 1.08
CA GLY A 48 0.83 1.25 0.86
C GLY A 48 0.28 0.45 2.04
N LEU A 49 1.04 -0.51 2.55
CA LEU A 49 0.69 -1.31 3.73
C LEU A 49 0.58 -0.45 5.00
N LEU A 50 1.52 0.50 5.18
CA LEU A 50 1.48 1.43 6.31
C LEU A 50 0.22 2.30 6.28
N MET A 51 -0.15 2.81 5.11
CA MET A 51 -1.36 3.63 4.94
C MET A 51 -2.65 2.83 5.21
N ILE A 52 -2.71 1.58 4.73
CA ILE A 52 -3.82 0.66 5.04
C ILE A 52 -3.90 0.42 6.55
N TYR A 53 -2.76 0.13 7.19
CA TYR A 53 -2.70 -0.11 8.64
C TYR A 53 -3.21 1.09 9.46
N LEU A 54 -2.76 2.30 9.11
CA LEU A 54 -3.22 3.53 9.78
C LEU A 54 -4.71 3.79 9.55
N SER A 55 -5.25 3.46 8.38
CA SER A 55 -6.68 3.56 8.12
C SER A 55 -7.47 2.61 9.01
N LEU A 56 -7.02 1.35 9.14
CA LEU A 56 -7.67 0.35 9.99
C LEU A 56 -7.64 0.73 11.47
N GLN A 57 -6.55 1.32 11.96
CA GLN A 57 -6.49 1.82 13.34
C GLN A 57 -7.46 2.99 13.56
N LYS A 58 -7.53 3.94 12.62
CA LYS A 58 -8.42 5.10 12.76
C LYS A 58 -9.88 4.66 12.82
N ASP A 59 -10.28 3.71 11.98
CA ASP A 59 -11.63 3.15 11.98
C ASP A 59 -11.95 2.45 13.32
N ALA A 60 -11.02 1.62 13.83
CA ALA A 60 -11.22 0.94 15.11
C ALA A 60 -11.31 1.91 16.30
N GLN A 61 -10.61 3.05 16.23
CA GLN A 61 -10.68 4.09 17.26
C GLN A 61 -11.97 4.90 17.20
N ASP A 62 -12.47 5.20 16.00
CA ASP A 62 -13.73 5.91 15.80
C ASP A 62 -14.91 5.04 16.29
N GLU A 63 -14.88 3.72 16.09
CA GLU A 63 -15.94 2.79 16.53
C GLU A 63 -16.02 2.64 18.07
N LEU A 64 -14.88 2.65 18.77
CA LEU A 64 -14.83 2.59 20.25
C LEU A 64 -15.23 3.90 20.96
N LEU A 65 -15.22 5.04 20.27
CA LEU A 65 -15.64 6.33 20.83
C LEU A 65 -17.14 6.60 20.65
N GLU A 66 -17.83 5.79 19.84
CA GLU A 66 -19.28 5.85 19.62
C GLU A 66 -20.09 4.91 20.55
N GLU A 67 -19.43 4.02 21.33
CA GLU A 67 -20.03 3.22 22.43
C GLU A 67 -20.00 3.92 23.79
#